data_AF-A0A7H0H159-F1
#
_entry.id   AF-A0A7H0H159-F1
#
_cell.length_a   1.000
_cell.length_b   1.000
_cell.length_c   1.000
_cell.angle_alpha   90.00
_cell.angle_beta   90.00
_cell.angle_gamma   90.00
#
_symmetry.space_group_name_H-M   'P 1'
#
loop_
_entity.id
_entity.type
_entity.pdbx_description
1 polymer ?
#
loop_
_entity_poly.entity_id
_entity_poly.type
_entity_poly.pdbx_seq_one_letter_code
_entity_poly.pdbx_strand_id
1 'polypeptide(L)'
;MALTGLQSGESLLAIDFRPATGQLYGVSSASRLYVINQNTGAARAIGAGAFTPAVAGTLVGFDFNPTVDRIRLVTSTGQNLRLNPETGTVAATDGAINGPAATLTGAAYTNNVAGASTTALYAINPQTQQLTLVNSPMPARWCPWAT
;
A
#
# COMPACT_ATOMS: atom_id res chain seq x y z
N MET A 1 -3.74 -8.00 22.84
CA MET A 1 -2.38 -7.45 22.60
C MET A 1 -2.53 -6.02 22.12
N ALA A 2 -1.64 -5.12 22.56
CA ALA A 2 -1.65 -3.72 22.14
C ALA A 2 -0.42 -3.44 21.26
N LEU A 3 -0.60 -2.58 20.25
CA LEU A 3 0.50 -2.08 19.42
C LEU A 3 1.34 -1.09 20.24
N THR A 4 2.67 -1.22 20.18
CA THR A 4 3.62 -0.35 20.89
C THR A 4 4.74 0.12 19.95
N GLY A 5 5.51 1.13 20.33
CA GLY A 5 6.68 1.59 19.56
C GLY A 5 6.40 2.59 18.43
N LEU A 6 5.13 3.00 18.25
CA LEU A 6 4.79 4.17 17.44
C LEU A 6 5.23 5.47 18.14
N GLN A 7 5.51 6.50 17.35
CA GLN A 7 5.74 7.85 17.83
C GLN A 7 4.47 8.41 18.49
N SER A 8 4.67 9.33 19.44
CA SER A 8 3.55 9.95 20.14
C SER A 8 2.62 10.68 19.18
N GLY A 9 1.33 10.35 19.23
CA GLY A 9 0.29 11.02 18.44
C GLY A 9 0.08 10.49 17.01
N GLU A 10 0.77 9.41 16.59
CA GLU A 10 0.49 8.75 15.31
C GLU A 10 -0.32 7.47 15.47
N SER A 11 -1.02 7.08 14.41
CA SER A 11 -1.77 5.83 14.29
C SER A 11 -1.37 5.12 13.00
N LEU A 12 -1.57 3.79 12.93
CA LEU A 12 -1.42 3.07 11.66
C LEU A 12 -2.63 3.31 10.76
N LEU A 13 -2.37 3.59 9.49
CA LEU A 13 -3.39 3.77 8.46
C LEU A 13 -3.64 2.47 7.69
N ALA A 14 -2.60 1.70 7.42
CA ALA A 14 -2.68 0.42 6.71
C ALA A 14 -1.51 -0.50 7.05
N ILE A 15 -1.70 -1.80 6.81
CA ILE A 15 -0.70 -2.86 7.04
C ILE A 15 -0.72 -3.86 5.89
N ASP A 16 0.41 -4.50 5.62
CA ASP A 16 0.50 -5.65 4.72
C ASP A 16 1.73 -6.52 5.04
N PHE A 17 1.72 -7.78 4.61
CA PHE A 17 2.84 -8.70 4.74
C PHE A 17 3.80 -8.57 3.56
N ARG A 18 5.09 -8.48 3.85
CA ARG A 18 6.15 -8.58 2.86
C ARG A 18 6.35 -10.04 2.45
N PRO A 19 6.05 -10.45 1.21
CA PRO A 19 6.10 -11.86 0.82
C PRO A 19 7.50 -12.47 0.91
N ALA A 20 8.52 -11.68 0.62
CA ALA A 20 9.92 -12.12 0.63
C ALA A 20 10.42 -12.55 2.02
N THR A 21 9.87 -11.97 3.09
CA THR A 21 10.38 -12.19 4.46
C THR A 21 9.31 -12.64 5.46
N GLY A 22 8.03 -12.59 5.09
CA GLY A 22 6.90 -12.87 5.98
C GLY A 22 6.70 -11.84 7.09
N GLN A 23 7.40 -10.70 7.02
CA GLN A 23 7.30 -9.65 8.03
C GLN A 23 6.06 -8.79 7.81
N LEU A 24 5.40 -8.40 8.91
CA LEU A 24 4.27 -7.48 8.87
C LEU A 24 4.80 -6.04 8.84
N TYR A 25 4.33 -5.26 7.88
CA TYR A 25 4.66 -3.84 7.73
C TYR A 25 3.41 -2.99 7.90
N GLY A 26 3.61 -1.73 8.26
CA GLY A 26 2.53 -0.75 8.33
C GLY A 26 2.99 0.67 8.05
N VAL A 27 2.06 1.51 7.59
CA VAL A 27 2.28 2.94 7.38
C VAL A 27 1.48 3.75 8.39
N SER A 28 2.09 4.77 8.98
CA SER A 28 1.44 5.64 9.96
C SER A 28 0.85 6.92 9.36
N SER A 29 -0.02 7.57 10.13
CA SER A 29 -0.59 8.90 9.84
C SER A 29 0.45 10.01 9.77
N ALA A 30 1.63 9.81 10.36
CA ALA A 30 2.76 10.72 10.25
C ALA A 30 3.69 10.39 9.06
N SER A 31 3.23 9.58 8.09
CA SER A 31 4.01 9.18 6.91
C SER A 31 5.31 8.45 7.26
N ARG A 32 5.26 7.55 8.25
CA ARG A 32 6.38 6.68 8.62
C ARG A 32 6.07 5.23 8.28
N LEU A 33 7.10 4.50 7.87
CA LEU A 33 6.99 3.06 7.64
C LEU A 33 7.48 2.31 8.89
N TYR A 34 6.76 1.26 9.24
CA TYR A 34 7.04 0.41 10.40
C TYR A 34 7.12 -1.06 9.97
N VAL A 35 8.02 -1.80 10.62
CA VAL A 35 7.91 -3.26 10.73
C VAL A 35 7.33 -3.60 12.09
N ILE A 36 6.39 -4.54 12.14
CA ILE A 36 5.63 -4.90 13.32
C ILE A 36 5.93 -6.34 13.68
N ASN A 37 6.32 -6.58 14.92
CA ASN A 37 6.47 -7.93 15.45
C ASN A 37 5.09 -8.50 15.77
N GLN A 38 4.70 -9.56 15.04
CA GLN A 38 3.40 -10.22 15.14
C GLN A 38 3.14 -10.83 16.53
N ASN A 39 4.21 -11.29 17.19
CA ASN A 39 4.14 -12.00 18.47
C ASN A 39 4.09 -11.04 19.66
N THR A 40 4.57 -9.81 19.52
CA THR A 40 4.68 -8.86 20.64
C THR A 40 3.90 -7.57 20.43
N GLY A 41 3.49 -7.26 19.20
CA GLY A 41 2.88 -5.97 18.85
C GLY A 41 3.87 -4.80 18.85
N ALA A 42 5.18 -5.04 18.98
CA ALA A 42 6.19 -3.99 18.93
C ALA A 42 6.44 -3.54 17.49
N ALA A 43 6.19 -2.26 17.21
CA ALA A 43 6.51 -1.60 15.95
C ALA A 43 7.88 -0.94 16.03
N ARG A 44 8.67 -1.07 14.96
CA ARG A 44 9.96 -0.41 14.78
C ARG A 44 9.94 0.42 13.51
N ALA A 45 10.25 1.70 13.61
CA ALA A 45 10.33 2.58 12.46
C ALA A 45 11.42 2.12 11.48
N ILE A 46 11.15 2.32 10.20
CA ILE A 46 12.08 2.12 9.10
C ILE A 46 12.45 3.49 8.53
N GLY A 47 13.74 3.68 8.29
CA GLY A 47 14.28 4.98 7.89
C GLY A 47 14.48 5.94 9.08
N ALA A 48 15.04 7.11 8.78
CA ALA A 48 15.36 8.12 9.79
C ALA A 48 14.15 8.99 10.20
N GLY A 49 13.06 8.97 9.42
CA GLY A 49 12.02 9.98 9.51
C GLY A 49 10.75 9.64 8.75
N ALA A 50 9.83 10.61 8.70
CA ALA A 50 8.70 10.57 7.79
C ALA A 50 9.19 10.66 6.33
N PHE A 51 8.59 9.90 5.44
CA PHE A 51 8.90 9.98 4.01
C PHE A 51 8.20 11.18 3.35
N THR A 52 8.74 11.60 2.20
CA THR A 52 8.19 12.68 1.38
C THR A 52 8.09 12.19 -0.08
N PRO A 53 6.98 12.46 -0.80
CA PRO A 53 5.76 13.16 -0.36
C PRO A 53 5.02 12.46 0.78
N ALA A 54 4.45 13.25 1.70
CA ALA A 54 3.65 12.73 2.81
C ALA A 54 2.35 12.08 2.31
N VAL A 55 1.80 11.16 3.09
CA VAL A 55 0.52 10.52 2.83
C VAL A 55 -0.58 11.59 2.76
N ALA A 56 -1.37 11.56 1.69
CA ALA A 56 -2.49 12.47 1.49
C ALA A 56 -3.81 11.81 1.88
N GLY A 57 -4.48 12.35 2.90
CA GLY A 57 -5.73 11.81 3.43
C GLY A 57 -5.53 10.66 4.43
N THR A 58 -6.62 10.00 4.81
CA THR A 58 -6.64 8.96 5.85
C THR A 58 -7.00 7.56 5.35
N LEU A 59 -7.56 7.47 4.13
CA LEU A 59 -7.90 6.20 3.51
C LEU A 59 -6.76 5.79 2.59
N VAL A 60 -6.05 4.73 2.97
CA VAL A 60 -4.80 4.29 2.35
C VAL A 60 -4.90 2.82 1.94
N GLY A 61 -4.68 2.54 0.67
CA GLY A 61 -4.33 1.21 0.19
C GLY A 61 -2.81 1.01 0.27
N PHE A 62 -2.38 -0.11 0.81
CA PHE A 62 -0.97 -0.40 1.08
C PHE A 62 -0.71 -1.88 0.81
N ASP A 63 0.21 -2.19 -0.11
CA ASP A 63 0.42 -3.58 -0.52
C ASP A 63 1.81 -3.81 -1.13
N PHE A 64 2.41 -4.98 -0.89
CA PHE A 64 3.72 -5.34 -1.43
C PHE A 64 3.63 -5.90 -2.84
N ASN A 65 4.44 -5.35 -3.73
CA ASN A 65 4.74 -5.99 -4.99
C ASN A 65 5.74 -7.15 -4.76
N PRO A 66 5.35 -8.42 -4.96
CA PRO A 66 6.20 -9.58 -4.67
C PRO A 66 7.38 -9.75 -5.63
N THR A 67 7.38 -9.09 -6.80
CA THR A 67 8.43 -9.28 -7.82
C THR A 67 9.56 -8.25 -7.71
N VAL A 68 9.23 -6.99 -7.41
CA VAL A 68 10.23 -5.90 -7.30
C VAL A 68 10.49 -5.47 -5.86
N ASP A 69 9.79 -6.08 -4.89
CA ASP A 69 9.93 -5.80 -3.47
C ASP A 69 9.79 -4.30 -3.15
N ARG A 70 8.66 -3.75 -3.59
CA ARG A 70 8.27 -2.36 -3.37
C ARG A 70 6.86 -2.32 -2.85
N ILE A 71 6.60 -1.38 -1.96
CA ILE A 71 5.28 -1.15 -1.42
C ILE A 71 4.56 -0.19 -2.34
N ARG A 72 3.35 -0.52 -2.76
CA ARG A 72 2.42 0.41 -3.38
C ARG A 72 1.60 1.08 -2.28
N LEU A 73 1.60 2.40 -2.26
CA LEU A 73 0.74 3.21 -1.41
C LEU A 73 -0.18 4.04 -2.31
N VAL A 74 -1.48 3.88 -2.12
CA VAL A 74 -2.49 4.68 -2.81
C VAL A 74 -3.42 5.32 -1.80
N THR A 75 -3.99 6.47 -2.13
CA THR A 75 -4.96 7.12 -1.24
C THR A 75 -6.21 7.54 -1.97
N SER A 76 -7.26 7.83 -1.19
CA SER A 76 -8.53 8.33 -1.72
C SER A 76 -8.41 9.70 -2.41
N THR A 77 -7.29 10.41 -2.27
CA THR A 77 -7.04 11.67 -3.00
C THR A 77 -6.42 11.44 -4.37
N GLY A 78 -6.26 10.18 -4.80
CA GLY A 78 -5.61 9.80 -6.05
C GLY A 78 -4.07 9.79 -5.96
N GLN A 79 -3.50 9.89 -4.75
CA GLN A 79 -2.06 9.74 -4.57
C GLN A 79 -1.64 8.30 -4.89
N ASN A 80 -0.49 8.14 -5.53
CA ASN A 80 0.07 6.86 -5.91
C ASN A 80 1.59 6.87 -5.76
N LEU A 81 2.10 6.23 -4.71
CA LEU A 81 3.52 6.17 -4.37
C LEU A 81 4.03 4.74 -4.42
N ARG A 82 5.31 4.59 -4.74
CA ARG A 82 6.10 3.38 -4.51
C ARG A 82 7.09 3.64 -3.38
N LEU A 83 6.98 2.93 -2.27
CA LEU A 83 7.90 3.05 -1.13
C LEU A 83 8.95 1.93 -1.15
N ASN A 84 10.13 2.22 -0.61
CA ASN A 84 11.19 1.26 -0.41
C ASN A 84 11.12 0.69 1.03
N PRO A 85 10.91 -0.63 1.19
CA PRO A 85 10.75 -1.26 2.50
C PRO A 85 12.03 -1.29 3.35
N GLU A 86 13.21 -1.05 2.76
CA GLU A 86 14.49 -1.06 3.47
C GLU A 86 14.89 0.33 3.98
N THR A 87 14.60 1.38 3.19
CA THR A 87 14.97 2.75 3.53
C THR A 87 13.83 3.54 4.17
N GLY A 88 12.58 3.07 4.04
CA GLY A 88 11.41 3.77 4.52
C GLY A 88 11.10 5.05 3.73
N THR A 89 11.66 5.21 2.53
CA THR A 89 11.50 6.41 1.69
C THR A 89 10.67 6.14 0.44
N VAL A 90 10.19 7.21 -0.22
CA VAL A 90 9.54 7.12 -1.52
C VAL A 90 10.59 6.80 -2.59
N ALA A 91 10.39 5.71 -3.31
CA ALA A 91 11.20 5.30 -4.45
C ALA A 91 10.70 5.91 -5.77
N ALA A 92 9.38 6.11 -5.90
CA ALA A 92 8.78 6.80 -7.04
C ALA A 92 7.38 7.34 -6.72
N THR A 93 6.99 8.40 -7.44
CA THR A 93 5.61 8.91 -7.49
C THR A 93 5.05 8.58 -8.86
N ASP A 94 3.97 7.81 -8.89
CA ASP A 94 3.35 7.37 -10.13
C ASP A 94 2.14 8.26 -10.49
N GLY A 95 1.75 8.22 -11.77
CA GLY A 95 0.52 8.86 -12.24
C GLY A 95 -0.74 8.26 -11.60
N ALA A 96 -1.86 8.96 -11.79
CA ALA A 96 -3.16 8.50 -11.32
C ALA A 96 -3.47 7.09 -11.85
N ILE A 97 -3.93 6.23 -10.95
CA ILE A 97 -4.39 4.88 -11.31
C ILE A 97 -5.73 5.01 -12.02
N ASN A 98 -5.73 4.81 -13.34
CA ASN A 98 -6.89 4.65 -14.23
C ASN A 98 -8.12 5.54 -13.91
N GLY A 99 -8.21 6.71 -14.55
CA GLY A 99 -9.44 7.51 -14.62
C GLY A 99 -9.51 8.71 -13.65
N PRO A 100 -10.46 9.64 -13.86
CA PRO A 100 -10.53 10.89 -13.11
C PRO A 100 -10.98 10.62 -11.67
N ALA A 101 -10.18 11.08 -10.71
CA ALA A 101 -10.47 11.07 -9.27
C ALA A 101 -10.89 9.69 -8.71
N ALA A 102 -10.14 8.63 -9.05
CA ALA A 102 -10.32 7.35 -8.39
C ALA A 102 -10.00 7.52 -6.90
N THR A 103 -11.05 7.55 -6.11
CA THR A 103 -11.02 7.55 -4.65
C THR A 103 -10.68 6.13 -4.22
N LEU A 104 -9.43 5.74 -4.47
CA LEU A 104 -8.97 4.38 -4.22
C LEU A 104 -8.71 4.22 -2.73
N THR A 105 -9.42 3.28 -2.12
CA THR A 105 -9.27 2.98 -0.69
C THR A 105 -8.54 1.67 -0.44
N GLY A 106 -8.25 0.90 -1.49
CA GLY A 106 -7.52 -0.36 -1.42
C GLY A 106 -6.77 -0.66 -2.72
N ALA A 107 -5.59 -1.25 -2.57
CA ALA A 107 -4.76 -1.78 -3.65
C ALA A 107 -4.23 -3.14 -3.21
N ALA A 108 -4.18 -4.11 -4.13
CA ALA A 108 -3.67 -5.45 -3.85
C ALA A 108 -2.97 -6.03 -5.09
N TYR A 109 -1.79 -6.61 -4.90
CA TYR A 109 -1.05 -7.37 -5.91
C TYR A 109 -1.45 -8.84 -5.88
N THR A 110 -1.57 -9.45 -7.06
CA THR A 110 -1.75 -10.91 -7.18
C THR A 110 -0.44 -11.65 -6.94
N ASN A 111 -0.56 -12.94 -6.61
CA ASN A 111 0.56 -13.84 -6.33
C ASN A 111 1.46 -13.32 -5.20
N ASN A 112 0.87 -12.86 -4.10
CA ASN A 112 1.57 -12.30 -2.93
C ASN A 112 2.32 -13.40 -2.13
N VAL A 113 3.25 -14.09 -2.77
CA VAL A 113 4.05 -15.21 -2.25
C VAL A 113 5.53 -15.01 -2.58
N ALA A 114 6.42 -15.59 -1.76
CA ALA A 114 7.86 -15.51 -2.00
C ALA A 114 8.24 -16.13 -3.36
N GLY A 115 9.05 -15.42 -4.14
CA GLY A 115 9.55 -15.90 -5.43
C GLY A 115 8.54 -15.83 -6.58
N ALA A 116 7.45 -15.06 -6.46
CA ALA A 116 6.53 -14.86 -7.57
C ALA A 116 7.25 -14.26 -8.79
N SER A 117 7.01 -14.81 -9.97
CA SER A 117 7.59 -14.33 -11.25
C SER A 117 6.68 -13.35 -11.99
N THR A 118 5.39 -13.31 -11.64
CA THR A 118 4.39 -12.40 -12.23
C THR A 118 3.45 -11.86 -11.14
N THR A 119 3.01 -10.62 -11.31
CA THR A 119 2.00 -9.98 -10.45
C THR A 119 1.18 -8.97 -11.23
N ALA A 120 -0.07 -8.76 -10.80
CA ALA A 120 -1.01 -7.78 -11.35
C ALA A 120 -1.58 -6.93 -10.20
N LEU A 121 -1.71 -5.62 -10.41
CA LEU A 121 -2.23 -4.71 -9.38
C LEU A 121 -3.72 -4.46 -9.59
N TYR A 122 -4.52 -4.78 -8.58
CA TYR A 122 -5.93 -4.42 -8.54
C TYR A 122 -6.15 -3.27 -7.56
N ALA A 123 -7.06 -2.36 -7.92
CA ALA A 123 -7.45 -1.26 -7.06
C ALA A 123 -8.98 -1.18 -6.95
N ILE A 124 -9.49 -0.91 -5.75
CA ILE A 124 -10.93 -0.81 -5.49
C ILE A 124 -11.31 0.66 -5.32
N ASN A 125 -12.36 1.07 -6.04
CA ASN A 125 -13.07 2.32 -5.84
C ASN A 125 -14.42 2.02 -5.18
N PRO A 126 -14.61 2.29 -3.88
CA PRO A 126 -15.85 1.98 -3.18
C PRO A 126 -16.99 2.94 -3.57
N GLN A 127 -16.71 4.15 -4.06
CA GLN A 127 -17.73 5.09 -4.53
C GLN A 127 -18.43 4.56 -5.78
N THR A 128 -17.65 3.99 -6.71
CA THR A 128 -18.18 3.42 -7.95
C THR A 128 -18.43 1.92 -7.86
N GLN A 129 -18.09 1.28 -6.73
CA GLN A 129 -18.11 -0.18 -6.53
C GLN A 129 -17.34 -0.94 -7.61
N GLN A 130 -16.23 -0.37 -8.09
CA GLN A 130 -15.45 -0.93 -9.19
C GLN A 130 -14.12 -1.51 -8.71
N LEU A 131 -13.81 -2.70 -9.21
CA LEU A 131 -12.48 -3.31 -9.15
C LEU A 131 -11.76 -3.05 -10.48
N THR A 132 -10.63 -2.35 -10.43
CA THR A 132 -9.88 -1.96 -11.62
C THR A 132 -8.51 -2.65 -11.66
N LEU A 133 -8.17 -3.23 -12.80
CA LEU A 133 -6.80 -3.69 -13.08
C LEU A 133 -5.93 -2.50 -13.50
N VAL A 134 -5.03 -2.09 -12.61
CA VAL A 134 -3.89 -1.22 -12.91
C VAL A 134 -2.92 -2.15 -13.59
N ASN A 135 -2.56 -2.09 -14.86
CA ASN A 135 -2.29 -1.06 -15.84
C ASN A 135 -2.60 -1.83 -17.13
N SER A 136 -3.87 -2.24 -17.23
CA SER A 136 -4.34 -3.17 -18.24
C SER A 136 -4.29 -2.51 -19.62
N PRO A 137 -3.87 -3.22 -20.68
CA PRO A 137 -4.05 -2.73 -22.04
C PRO A 137 -5.54 -2.54 -22.41
N MET A 138 -6.48 -2.98 -21.57
CA MET A 138 -7.92 -2.82 -21.76
C MET A 138 -8.52 -1.79 -20.79
N PRO A 139 -9.39 -0.87 -21.27
CA PRO A 139 -10.07 0.10 -20.41
C PRO A 139 -10.99 -0.60 -19.40
N ALA A 140 -11.19 0.04 -18.24
CA ALA A 140 -11.88 -0.44 -17.02
C ALA A 140 -13.37 -0.82 -17.16
N ARG A 141 -13.86 -1.14 -18.36
CA ARG A 141 -15.30 -1.32 -18.65
C ARG A 141 -15.79 -2.76 -18.65
N TRP A 142 -14.98 -3.75 -18.28
CA TRP A 142 -15.38 -5.16 -18.38
C TRP A 142 -14.90 -5.99 -17.19
N CYS A 143 -15.70 -6.00 -16.12
CA CYS A 143 -15.75 -7.13 -15.20
C CYS A 143 -17.23 -7.46 -14.94
N PRO A 144 -17.82 -8.46 -15.63
CA PRO A 144 -19.27 -8.70 -15.60
C PRO A 144 -19.74 -9.61 -14.45
N TRP A 145 -18.98 -9.76 -13.35
CA TRP A 145 -19.33 -10.69 -12.26
C TRP A 145 -19.67 -10.01 -10.92
N ALA A 146 -20.13 -8.75 -10.95
CA ALA A 146 -20.74 -8.11 -9.80
C ALA A 146 -22.25 -7.94 -10.02
N THR A 147 -22.98 -9.05 -9.97
CA THR A 147 -24.38 -9.15 -9.55
C THR A 147 -24.56 -10.46 -8.80
#